data_AF-A0A497GA55-F1
#
_entry.id   AF-A0A497GA55-F1
#
_cell.length_a   1.000
_cell.length_b   1.000
_cell.length_c   1.000
_cell.angle_alpha   90.00
_cell.angle_beta   90.00
_cell.angle_gamma   90.00
#
_symmetry.space_group_name_H-M   'P 1'
#
loop_
_entity.id
_entity.type
_entity.pdbx_description
1 polymer ?
#
loop_
_entity_poly.entity_id
_entity_poly.type
_entity_poly.pdbx_seq_one_letter_code
_entity_poly.pdbx_strand_id
1 'polypeptide(L)'
;MYVRMYFENRGEMVAWISEDLNLELPFQSEVRRWKQEVYFEAPLKVEGEGTLVVDRGDVAFWPPGGCLCLFHGVSQPYSPVIKLGAIVGVPDLLTSVEDGTPVRIDSYKDYGEEGKIAELLRKRGFKAVSHTWEEEEYVGVLVEGANSRVGMEVSVEDYGFYVQTQPIAFFDNSPPTISFYRSLSPEISATGVRLDLDEEGYMVLTSFFNTVDELVKGLKRMLSTYVYVERMLTAFYAVRRP
;
A
#
# COMPACT_ATOMS: atom_id res chain seq x y z
N MET A 1 0.02 -11.46 12.61
CA MET A 1 -0.53 -12.42 11.62
C MET A 1 -0.84 -11.73 10.30
N TYR A 2 -1.19 -12.48 9.24
CA TYR A 2 -1.70 -11.89 7.99
C TYR A 2 -3.18 -12.24 7.82
N VAL A 3 -4.00 -11.26 7.45
CA VAL A 3 -5.45 -11.40 7.27
C VAL A 3 -5.81 -10.92 5.88
N ARG A 4 -6.57 -11.72 5.16
CA ARG A 4 -6.97 -11.45 3.78
C ARG A 4 -8.40 -10.92 3.74
N MET A 5 -8.63 -9.90 2.94
CA MET A 5 -9.92 -9.24 2.73
C MET A 5 -10.26 -9.29 1.24
N TYR A 6 -11.39 -9.89 0.91
CA TYR A 6 -11.93 -10.02 -0.45
C TYR A 6 -13.01 -8.98 -0.70
N PHE A 7 -12.87 -8.18 -1.76
CA PHE A 7 -13.80 -7.14 -2.16
C PHE A 7 -14.53 -7.54 -3.45
N GLU A 8 -15.43 -8.51 -3.35
CA GLU A 8 -16.19 -9.09 -4.49
C GLU A 8 -15.35 -9.28 -5.77
N ASN A 9 -15.71 -8.55 -6.84
CA ASN A 9 -15.11 -8.66 -8.17
C ASN A 9 -13.87 -7.79 -8.34
N ARG A 10 -13.48 -7.00 -7.32
CA ARG A 10 -12.29 -6.15 -7.39
C ARG A 10 -11.02 -6.95 -7.13
N GLY A 11 -11.03 -7.82 -6.14
CA GLY A 11 -9.85 -8.60 -5.77
C GLY A 11 -9.69 -8.75 -4.27
N GLU A 12 -8.47 -9.03 -3.85
CA GLU A 12 -8.09 -9.20 -2.46
C GLU A 12 -6.97 -8.27 -2.04
N MET A 13 -6.98 -7.94 -0.75
CA MET A 13 -5.92 -7.20 -0.10
C MET A 13 -5.59 -7.87 1.23
N VAL A 14 -4.34 -7.76 1.65
CA VAL A 14 -3.86 -8.44 2.85
C VAL A 14 -3.32 -7.42 3.84
N ALA A 15 -3.76 -7.53 5.08
CA ALA A 15 -3.25 -6.77 6.20
C ALA A 15 -2.27 -7.63 6.99
N TRP A 16 -1.13 -7.05 7.36
CA TRP A 16 -0.31 -7.54 8.44
C TRP A 16 -0.79 -6.92 9.76
N ILE A 17 -1.08 -7.76 10.74
CA ILE A 17 -1.48 -7.37 12.09
C ILE A 17 -0.31 -7.67 13.04
N SER A 18 0.10 -6.66 13.82
CA SER A 18 1.27 -6.76 14.70
C SER A 18 1.03 -7.61 15.94
N GLU A 19 -0.19 -7.61 16.44
CA GLU A 19 -0.59 -8.33 17.64
C GLU A 19 -1.41 -9.56 17.32
N ASP A 20 -1.47 -10.49 18.27
CA ASP A 20 -2.37 -11.63 18.17
C ASP A 20 -3.77 -11.15 18.56
N LEU A 21 -4.64 -11.02 17.55
CA LEU A 21 -6.01 -10.59 17.77
C LEU A 21 -6.90 -11.83 17.80
N ASN A 22 -7.83 -11.87 18.76
CA ASN A 22 -8.93 -12.83 18.77
C ASN A 22 -9.97 -12.45 17.71
N LEU A 23 -9.55 -12.41 16.45
CA LEU A 23 -10.40 -12.16 15.30
C LEU A 23 -11.03 -13.49 14.88
N GLU A 24 -12.35 -13.60 15.01
CA GLU A 24 -13.07 -14.79 14.57
C GLU A 24 -13.11 -14.83 13.04
N LEU A 25 -12.31 -15.72 12.44
CA LEU A 25 -12.24 -15.93 10.99
C LEU A 25 -12.80 -17.29 10.59
N PRO A 26 -13.50 -17.42 9.44
CA PRO A 26 -13.84 -16.35 8.49
C PRO A 26 -15.13 -15.60 8.88
N PHE A 27 -15.29 -14.37 8.40
CA PHE A 27 -16.55 -13.62 8.49
C PHE A 27 -16.81 -12.76 7.26
N GLN A 28 -18.04 -12.25 7.15
CA GLN A 28 -18.46 -11.33 6.10
C GLN A 28 -18.98 -10.03 6.73
N SER A 29 -18.81 -8.93 6.01
CA SER A 29 -19.29 -7.62 6.40
C SER A 29 -19.60 -6.79 5.15
N GLU A 30 -20.05 -5.55 5.36
CA GLU A 30 -20.32 -4.60 4.29
C GLU A 30 -19.38 -3.40 4.43
N VAL A 31 -18.67 -3.05 3.35
CA VAL A 31 -17.79 -1.89 3.32
C VAL A 31 -18.59 -0.62 3.51
N ARG A 32 -18.08 0.24 4.39
CA ARG A 32 -18.43 1.65 4.49
C ARG A 32 -17.24 2.51 4.12
N ARG A 33 -17.51 3.68 3.54
CA ARG A 33 -16.48 4.67 3.20
C ARG A 33 -16.57 5.91 4.07
N TRP A 34 -15.41 6.41 4.48
CA TRP A 34 -15.29 7.73 5.08
C TRP A 34 -14.04 8.43 4.57
N LYS A 35 -14.22 9.45 3.72
CA LYS A 35 -13.13 10.17 3.05
C LYS A 35 -12.17 9.20 2.32
N GLN A 36 -10.99 8.96 2.90
CA GLN A 36 -9.93 8.11 2.34
C GLN A 36 -9.64 6.90 3.25
N GLU A 37 -10.71 6.35 3.83
CA GLU A 37 -10.69 5.08 4.54
C GLU A 37 -11.89 4.22 4.13
N VAL A 38 -11.66 2.91 4.11
CA VAL A 38 -12.70 1.89 4.06
C VAL A 38 -12.78 1.24 5.44
N TYR A 39 -13.99 1.06 5.96
CA TYR A 39 -14.19 0.40 7.24
C TYR A 39 -15.39 -0.54 7.20
N PHE A 40 -15.40 -1.54 8.06
CA PHE A 40 -16.49 -2.52 8.14
C PHE A 40 -16.53 -3.15 9.53
N GLU A 41 -17.71 -3.57 9.96
CA GLU A 41 -17.89 -4.25 11.25
C GLU A 41 -17.07 -5.55 11.27
N ALA A 42 -16.39 -5.80 12.38
CA ALA A 42 -15.63 -7.02 12.59
C ALA A 42 -15.96 -7.63 13.95
N PRO A 43 -16.07 -8.96 14.08
CA PRO A 43 -16.27 -9.67 15.35
C PRO A 43 -14.96 -9.64 16.16
N LEU A 44 -14.59 -8.44 16.60
CA LEU A 44 -13.32 -8.13 17.24
C LEU A 44 -13.57 -7.18 18.41
N LYS A 45 -12.89 -7.45 19.53
CA LYS A 45 -12.80 -6.52 20.66
C LYS A 45 -11.34 -6.26 20.94
N VAL A 46 -10.94 -5.00 20.81
CA VAL A 46 -9.59 -4.55 21.13
C VAL A 46 -9.68 -3.47 22.19
N GLU A 47 -8.84 -3.60 23.21
CA GLU A 47 -8.58 -2.56 24.19
C GLU A 47 -7.16 -2.03 23.94
N GLY A 48 -6.96 -0.71 24.04
CA GLY A 48 -5.69 -0.08 23.72
C GLY A 48 -5.77 1.43 23.73
N GLU A 49 -4.62 2.07 23.56
CA GLU A 49 -4.54 3.52 23.45
C GLU A 49 -5.07 3.97 22.07
N GLY A 50 -6.10 4.81 22.09
CA GLY A 50 -6.65 5.39 20.87
C GLY A 50 -5.83 6.58 20.38
N THR A 51 -5.72 6.74 19.07
CA THR A 51 -5.07 7.88 18.40
C THR A 51 -5.96 8.49 17.32
N LEU A 52 -5.80 9.79 17.10
CA LEU A 52 -6.38 10.53 15.96
C LEU A 52 -5.42 10.66 14.78
N VAL A 53 -4.22 10.08 14.89
CA VAL A 53 -3.15 10.21 13.90
C VAL A 53 -2.84 8.84 13.30
N VAL A 54 -3.09 8.71 12.01
CA VAL A 54 -2.83 7.52 11.19
C VAL A 54 -2.05 7.90 9.94
N ASP A 55 -1.32 6.91 9.43
CA ASP A 55 -0.56 7.01 8.19
C ASP A 55 -1.29 6.24 7.08
N ARG A 56 -1.11 6.66 5.82
CA ARG A 56 -1.58 5.89 4.66
C ARG A 56 -1.08 4.45 4.74
N GLY A 57 -1.97 3.49 4.54
CA GLY A 57 -1.74 2.06 4.72
C GLY A 57 -2.00 1.53 6.14
N ASP A 58 -2.42 2.35 7.12
CA ASP A 58 -2.68 1.86 8.47
C ASP A 58 -3.91 0.94 8.46
N VAL A 59 -3.85 -0.07 9.34
CA VAL A 59 -5.00 -0.88 9.72
C VAL A 59 -5.26 -0.62 11.19
N ALA A 60 -6.48 -0.21 11.52
CA ALA A 60 -6.86 0.12 12.90
C ALA A 60 -8.23 -0.45 13.25
N PHE A 61 -8.51 -0.50 14.55
CA PHE A 61 -9.84 -0.77 15.09
C PHE A 61 -10.49 0.52 15.54
N TRP A 62 -11.75 0.73 15.17
CA TRP A 62 -12.55 1.85 15.62
C TRP A 62 -13.57 1.38 16.68
N PRO A 63 -13.31 1.62 17.98
CA PRO A 63 -14.10 1.01 19.05
C PRO A 63 -15.59 1.39 19.08
N PRO A 64 -15.99 2.67 18.85
CA PRO A 64 -17.41 3.04 18.86
C PRO A 64 -18.27 2.29 17.85
N GLY A 65 -17.71 1.94 16.69
CA GLY A 65 -18.41 1.19 15.64
C GLY A 65 -18.13 -0.32 15.66
N GLY A 66 -17.15 -0.78 16.43
CA GLY A 66 -16.69 -2.18 16.34
C GLY A 66 -16.11 -2.53 14.97
N CYS A 67 -15.48 -1.56 14.30
CA CYS A 67 -15.06 -1.69 12.90
C CYS A 67 -13.56 -1.88 12.75
N LEU A 68 -13.14 -2.65 11.75
CA LEU A 68 -11.80 -2.55 11.19
C LEU A 68 -11.78 -1.41 10.17
N CYS A 69 -10.74 -0.59 10.21
CA CYS A 69 -10.51 0.57 9.34
C CYS A 69 -9.22 0.37 8.55
N LEU A 70 -9.29 0.63 7.25
CA LEU A 70 -8.20 0.56 6.28
C LEU A 70 -7.98 1.94 5.68
N PHE A 71 -6.85 2.57 6.00
CA PHE A 71 -6.56 3.95 5.56
C PHE A 71 -5.75 3.92 4.27
N HIS A 72 -6.23 4.63 3.23
CA HIS A 72 -5.57 4.66 1.92
C HIS A 72 -5.22 6.08 1.46
N GLY A 73 -5.34 7.09 2.33
CA GLY A 73 -4.98 8.47 1.99
C GLY A 73 -4.51 9.27 3.19
N VAL A 74 -4.60 10.60 3.06
CA VAL A 74 -4.08 11.56 4.05
C VAL A 74 -5.12 11.94 5.12
N SER A 75 -6.39 11.59 4.89
CA SER A 75 -7.49 11.87 5.81
C SER A 75 -7.32 11.12 7.13
N GLN A 76 -7.72 11.80 8.22
CA GLN A 76 -7.63 11.27 9.58
C GLN A 76 -9.00 10.75 10.05
N PRO A 77 -9.02 9.76 10.96
CA PRO A 77 -10.26 9.13 11.43
C PRO A 77 -11.17 10.14 12.11
N TYR A 78 -12.48 9.84 12.12
CA TYR A 78 -13.48 10.70 12.76
C TYR A 78 -13.27 10.85 14.28
N SER A 79 -12.85 9.77 14.95
CA SER A 79 -12.58 9.73 16.40
C SER A 79 -11.46 8.71 16.68
N PRO A 80 -10.91 8.62 17.90
CA PRO A 80 -9.74 7.80 18.15
C PRO A 80 -9.89 6.34 17.73
N VAL A 81 -8.87 5.82 17.05
CA VAL A 81 -8.74 4.42 16.62
C VAL A 81 -7.52 3.77 17.28
N ILE A 82 -7.54 2.45 17.42
CA ILE A 82 -6.42 1.66 17.95
C ILE A 82 -5.66 1.08 16.75
N LYS A 83 -4.41 1.49 16.52
CA LYS A 83 -3.61 0.94 15.41
C LYS A 83 -3.32 -0.55 15.65
N LEU A 84 -3.56 -1.37 14.64
CA LEU A 84 -3.40 -2.83 14.69
C LEU A 84 -2.29 -3.36 13.77
N GLY A 85 -1.94 -2.60 12.74
CA GLY A 85 -1.02 -3.05 11.73
C GLY A 85 -1.07 -2.21 10.46
N ALA A 86 -0.79 -2.83 9.32
CA ALA A 86 -0.70 -2.15 8.05
C ALA A 86 -1.09 -3.05 6.87
N ILE A 87 -1.57 -2.43 5.81
CA ILE A 87 -1.78 -3.06 4.50
C ILE A 87 -0.42 -3.46 3.92
N VAL A 88 -0.37 -4.63 3.31
CA VAL A 88 0.81 -5.15 2.61
C VAL A 88 0.56 -5.08 1.12
N GLY A 89 1.35 -4.25 0.41
CA GLY A 89 1.07 -3.82 -0.97
C GLY A 89 0.58 -2.37 -1.01
N VAL A 90 -0.04 -1.98 -2.12
CA VAL A 90 -0.49 -0.60 -2.38
C VAL A 90 -1.88 -0.33 -1.79
N PRO A 91 -2.01 0.56 -0.77
CA PRO A 91 -3.32 0.85 -0.13
C PRO A 91 -4.35 1.47 -1.08
N ASP A 92 -3.90 2.20 -2.09
CA ASP A 92 -4.72 3.06 -2.95
C ASP A 92 -5.68 2.31 -3.86
N LEU A 93 -5.46 1.00 -4.02
CA LEU A 93 -6.41 0.08 -4.64
C LEU A 93 -7.81 0.21 -4.03
N LEU A 94 -7.89 0.49 -2.72
CA LEU A 94 -9.15 0.77 -2.00
C LEU A 94 -9.93 1.98 -2.52
N THR A 95 -9.32 2.88 -3.29
CA THR A 95 -10.00 4.02 -3.87
C THR A 95 -11.15 3.56 -4.79
N SER A 96 -10.99 2.42 -5.45
CA SER A 96 -11.97 1.82 -6.37
C SER A 96 -13.06 0.96 -5.70
N VAL A 97 -12.94 0.67 -4.40
CA VAL A 97 -13.93 -0.11 -3.64
C VAL A 97 -15.14 0.78 -3.32
N GLU A 98 -16.36 0.36 -3.63
CA GLU A 98 -17.53 1.22 -3.44
C GLU A 98 -18.12 1.10 -2.01
N ASP A 99 -18.90 2.11 -1.59
CA ASP A 99 -19.69 1.97 -0.36
C ASP A 99 -20.74 0.88 -0.57
N GLY A 100 -20.92 0.01 0.42
CA GLY A 100 -21.82 -1.13 0.33
C GLY A 100 -21.20 -2.38 -0.29
N THR A 101 -19.94 -2.36 -0.77
CA THR A 101 -19.28 -3.57 -1.30
C THR A 101 -19.18 -4.65 -0.21
N PRO A 102 -19.72 -5.86 -0.43
CA PRO A 102 -19.50 -7.00 0.45
C PRO A 102 -18.00 -7.32 0.58
N VAL A 103 -17.57 -7.49 1.82
CA VAL A 103 -16.19 -7.90 2.14
C VAL A 103 -16.18 -9.21 2.90
N ARG A 104 -15.36 -10.16 2.46
CA ARG A 104 -15.11 -11.42 3.16
C ARG A 104 -13.70 -11.45 3.72
N ILE A 105 -13.57 -11.77 4.99
CA ILE A 105 -12.31 -11.77 5.70
C ILE A 105 -11.94 -13.21 6.06
N ASP A 106 -10.75 -13.64 5.65
CA ASP A 106 -10.22 -15.00 5.84
C ASP A 106 -8.81 -14.97 6.45
N SER A 107 -8.36 -16.11 6.97
CA SER A 107 -6.94 -16.34 7.23
C SER A 107 -6.14 -16.28 5.92
N TYR A 108 -5.03 -15.55 5.91
CA TYR A 108 -4.18 -15.46 4.72
C TYR A 108 -3.38 -16.74 4.47
N LYS A 109 -3.26 -17.13 3.19
CA LYS A 109 -2.32 -18.15 2.70
C LYS A 109 -1.83 -17.73 1.32
N ASP A 110 -0.53 -17.86 1.10
CA ASP A 110 0.09 -17.66 -0.21
C ASP A 110 -0.41 -18.69 -1.24
N TYR A 111 -0.40 -18.29 -2.50
CA TYR A 111 -0.73 -19.12 -3.66
C TYR A 111 0.04 -18.64 -4.89
N GLY A 112 0.02 -19.43 -5.96
CA GLY A 112 0.68 -19.07 -7.22
C GLY A 112 2.20 -19.08 -7.14
N GLU A 113 2.83 -18.47 -8.14
CA GLU A 113 4.29 -18.26 -8.17
C GLU A 113 4.67 -17.06 -7.31
N GLU A 114 3.81 -16.05 -7.30
CA GLU A 114 3.77 -14.87 -6.46
C GLU A 114 3.92 -15.27 -5.00
N GLY A 115 3.20 -16.29 -4.55
CA GLY A 115 3.27 -16.80 -3.17
C GLY A 115 4.65 -17.33 -2.78
N LYS A 116 5.36 -17.97 -3.72
CA LYS A 116 6.74 -18.44 -3.51
C LYS A 116 7.70 -17.26 -3.39
N ILE A 117 7.52 -16.24 -4.23
CA ILE A 117 8.31 -15.00 -4.19
C ILE A 117 8.04 -14.23 -2.89
N ALA A 118 6.77 -14.10 -2.50
CA ALA A 118 6.36 -13.48 -1.24
C ALA A 118 6.97 -14.19 -0.03
N GLU A 119 6.98 -15.53 0.00
CA GLU A 119 7.65 -16.31 1.04
C GLU A 119 9.15 -16.04 1.10
N LEU A 120 9.81 -15.96 -0.06
CA LEU A 120 11.22 -15.63 -0.15
C LEU A 120 11.49 -14.22 0.40
N LEU A 121 10.70 -13.22 -0.01
CA LEU A 121 10.82 -11.85 0.50
C LEU A 121 10.58 -11.78 2.02
N ARG A 122 9.62 -12.54 2.56
CA ARG A 122 9.42 -12.66 4.01
C ARG A 122 10.65 -13.24 4.71
N LYS A 123 11.31 -14.26 4.15
CA LYS A 123 12.59 -14.80 4.66
C LYS A 123 13.72 -13.77 4.63
N ARG A 124 13.62 -12.75 3.77
CA ARG A 124 14.57 -11.63 3.68
C ARG A 124 14.17 -10.42 4.54
N GLY A 125 13.12 -10.55 5.36
CA GLY A 125 12.71 -9.57 6.36
C GLY A 125 11.68 -8.54 5.88
N PHE A 126 11.08 -8.73 4.70
CA PHE A 126 9.97 -7.88 4.25
C PHE A 126 8.63 -8.39 4.75
N LYS A 127 7.63 -7.50 4.82
CA LYS A 127 6.23 -7.90 4.83
C LYS A 127 5.81 -8.05 3.38
N ALA A 128 5.48 -9.26 2.95
CA ALA A 128 5.14 -9.56 1.56
C ALA A 128 4.04 -10.62 1.50
N VAL A 129 3.19 -10.55 0.49
CA VAL A 129 2.02 -11.40 0.27
C VAL A 129 1.80 -11.58 -1.23
N SER A 130 1.39 -12.76 -1.68
CA SER A 130 0.62 -12.87 -2.93
C SER A 130 -0.79 -12.34 -2.73
N HIS A 131 -1.31 -11.59 -3.68
CA HIS A 131 -2.72 -11.21 -3.75
C HIS A 131 -3.14 -11.00 -5.21
N THR A 132 -4.45 -10.84 -5.45
CA THR A 132 -4.98 -10.49 -6.77
C THR A 132 -5.74 -9.17 -6.73
N TRP A 133 -5.66 -8.41 -7.80
CA TRP A 133 -6.47 -7.21 -8.01
C TRP A 133 -6.82 -7.08 -9.50
N GLU A 134 -8.10 -6.90 -9.79
CA GLU A 134 -8.66 -6.84 -11.15
C GLU A 134 -8.20 -7.98 -12.07
N GLU A 135 -8.24 -9.21 -11.53
CA GLU A 135 -7.83 -10.47 -12.19
C GLU A 135 -6.33 -10.63 -12.44
N GLU A 136 -5.50 -9.65 -12.06
CA GLU A 136 -4.05 -9.76 -12.10
C GLU A 136 -3.49 -10.26 -10.76
N GLU A 137 -2.40 -11.04 -10.82
CA GLU A 137 -1.71 -11.58 -9.65
C GLU A 137 -0.45 -10.75 -9.36
N TYR A 138 -0.27 -10.37 -8.09
CA TYR A 138 0.86 -9.57 -7.64
C TYR A 138 1.49 -10.13 -6.39
N VAL A 139 2.76 -9.73 -6.17
CA VAL A 139 3.37 -9.76 -4.85
C VAL A 139 3.35 -8.36 -4.25
N GLY A 140 2.39 -8.14 -3.35
CA GLY A 140 2.30 -6.94 -2.54
C GLY A 140 3.41 -6.94 -1.49
N VAL A 141 4.15 -5.84 -1.39
CA VAL A 141 5.25 -5.66 -0.44
C VAL A 141 5.09 -4.36 0.31
N LEU A 142 5.17 -4.41 1.64
CA LEU A 142 5.31 -3.22 2.48
C LEU A 142 6.78 -3.05 2.87
N VAL A 143 7.40 -1.99 2.36
CA VAL A 143 8.80 -1.66 2.63
C VAL A 143 8.87 -0.51 3.63
N GLU A 144 9.51 -0.74 4.78
CA GLU A 144 9.63 0.23 5.87
C GLU A 144 11.08 0.72 6.03
N GLY A 145 11.25 1.99 6.34
CA GLY A 145 12.56 2.59 6.62
C GLY A 145 12.53 4.12 6.63
N ALA A 146 13.49 4.74 7.31
CA ALA A 146 13.62 6.20 7.42
C ALA A 146 12.33 6.91 7.89
N ASN A 147 11.62 6.33 8.85
CA ASN A 147 10.32 6.82 9.36
C ASN A 147 9.23 6.94 8.29
N SER A 148 9.37 6.20 7.19
CA SER A 148 8.37 6.08 6.14
C SER A 148 8.09 4.61 5.87
N ARG A 149 6.97 4.36 5.18
CA ARG A 149 6.62 3.06 4.65
C ARG A 149 5.97 3.25 3.30
N VAL A 150 6.28 2.36 2.37
CA VAL A 150 5.80 2.43 0.99
C VAL A 150 5.34 1.05 0.58
N GLY A 151 4.08 0.98 0.17
CA GLY A 151 3.49 -0.15 -0.53
C GLY A 151 4.03 -0.24 -1.95
N MET A 152 4.36 -1.46 -2.39
CA MET A 152 4.83 -1.73 -3.73
C MET A 152 4.16 -3.00 -4.25
N GLU A 153 3.83 -3.00 -5.54
CA GLU A 153 3.42 -4.19 -6.27
C GLU A 153 4.59 -4.72 -7.10
N VAL A 154 4.75 -6.04 -7.06
CA VAL A 154 5.73 -6.75 -7.88
C VAL A 154 4.97 -7.72 -8.79
N SER A 155 5.06 -7.50 -10.10
CA SER A 155 4.60 -8.44 -11.12
C SER A 155 5.72 -9.45 -11.38
N VAL A 156 5.39 -10.75 -11.32
CA VAL A 156 6.33 -11.85 -11.53
C VAL A 156 6.25 -12.29 -12.98
N GLU A 157 7.37 -12.15 -13.69
CA GLU A 157 7.49 -12.47 -15.12
C GLU A 157 8.51 -13.60 -15.32
N ASP A 158 8.40 -14.33 -16.43
CA ASP A 158 9.37 -15.39 -16.80
C ASP A 158 10.83 -14.88 -16.90
N TYR A 159 10.99 -13.58 -17.12
CA TYR A 159 12.26 -12.91 -17.38
C TYR A 159 12.65 -11.89 -16.28
N GLY A 160 11.90 -11.80 -15.17
CA GLY A 160 12.26 -10.95 -14.04
C GLY A 160 11.07 -10.42 -13.25
N PHE A 161 11.27 -9.26 -12.63
CA PHE A 161 10.34 -8.66 -11.69
C PHE A 161 10.14 -7.19 -12.04
N TYR A 162 8.94 -6.84 -12.50
CA TYR A 162 8.52 -5.46 -12.62
C TYR A 162 8.01 -4.99 -11.26
N VAL A 163 8.41 -3.79 -10.83
CA VAL A 163 8.01 -3.25 -9.53
C VAL A 163 7.46 -1.85 -9.72
N GLN A 164 6.33 -1.57 -9.07
CA GLN A 164 5.68 -0.26 -9.02
C GLN A 164 5.40 0.12 -7.56
N THR A 165 5.65 1.38 -7.19
CA THR A 165 5.26 1.89 -5.88
C THR A 165 3.80 2.34 -5.87
N GLN A 166 3.25 2.50 -4.67
CA GLN A 166 2.04 3.30 -4.49
C GLN A 166 2.15 4.70 -5.15
N PRO A 167 1.02 5.33 -5.51
CA PRO A 167 0.98 6.69 -6.05
C PRO A 167 1.66 7.75 -5.15
N ILE A 168 2.48 8.62 -5.74
CA ILE A 168 3.09 9.77 -5.07
C ILE A 168 2.14 10.98 -5.11
N ALA A 169 1.79 11.43 -6.31
CA ALA A 169 0.89 12.57 -6.54
C ALA A 169 0.35 12.54 -7.96
N PHE A 170 -0.84 13.12 -8.16
CA PHE A 170 -1.48 13.19 -9.47
C PHE A 170 -0.70 14.10 -10.44
N PHE A 171 -0.53 13.66 -11.68
CA PHE A 171 0.13 14.44 -12.73
C PHE A 171 -0.89 15.32 -13.46
N ASP A 172 -1.11 16.51 -12.94
CA ASP A 172 -2.12 17.47 -13.45
C ASP A 172 -1.78 18.13 -14.80
N ASN A 173 -0.68 17.73 -15.46
CA ASN A 173 -0.17 18.34 -16.70
C ASN A 173 0.10 19.85 -16.62
N SER A 174 0.15 20.46 -15.43
CA SER A 174 0.45 21.87 -15.29
C SER A 174 1.93 22.15 -15.58
N PRO A 175 2.30 23.35 -16.07
CA PRO A 175 3.71 23.68 -16.32
C PRO A 175 4.64 23.47 -15.10
N PRO A 176 4.24 23.77 -13.85
CA PRO A 176 5.02 23.41 -12.66
C PRO A 176 5.26 21.90 -12.54
N THR A 177 4.22 21.07 -12.66
CA THR A 177 4.33 19.60 -12.54
C THR A 177 5.21 19.01 -13.64
N ILE A 178 5.03 19.46 -14.89
CA ILE A 178 5.89 19.06 -16.02
C ILE A 178 7.35 19.46 -15.75
N SER A 179 7.59 20.67 -15.24
CA SER A 179 8.93 21.14 -14.90
C SER A 179 9.57 20.31 -13.79
N PHE A 180 8.81 19.99 -12.74
CA PHE A 180 9.26 19.12 -11.66
C PHE A 180 9.68 17.75 -12.22
N TYR A 181 8.78 17.09 -12.93
CA TYR A 181 9.02 15.76 -13.51
C TYR A 181 10.25 15.74 -14.42
N ARG A 182 10.35 16.69 -15.36
CA ARG A 182 11.49 16.79 -16.30
C ARG A 182 12.81 17.05 -15.60
N SER A 183 12.79 17.80 -14.49
CA SER A 183 14.01 18.09 -13.74
C SER A 183 14.51 16.88 -12.94
N LEU A 184 13.59 16.06 -12.42
CA LEU A 184 13.91 14.97 -11.49
C LEU A 184 14.11 13.63 -12.20
N SER A 185 13.35 13.35 -13.27
CA SER A 185 13.34 12.06 -13.96
C SER A 185 14.73 11.56 -14.40
N PRO A 186 15.65 12.38 -14.96
CA PRO A 186 17.00 11.92 -15.31
C PRO A 186 17.84 11.53 -14.08
N GLU A 187 17.69 12.24 -12.97
CA GLU A 187 18.40 11.96 -11.72
C GLU A 187 17.93 10.64 -11.11
N ILE A 188 16.61 10.41 -11.08
CA ILE A 188 16.03 9.16 -10.59
C ILE A 188 16.49 7.99 -11.47
N SER A 189 16.44 8.15 -12.80
CA SER A 189 16.85 7.13 -13.78
C SER A 189 18.29 6.66 -13.59
N ALA A 190 19.19 7.54 -13.16
CA ALA A 190 20.60 7.19 -12.89
C ALA A 190 20.76 6.17 -11.74
N THR A 191 19.73 5.98 -10.90
CA THR A 191 19.72 5.01 -9.80
C THR A 191 19.19 3.63 -10.20
N GLY A 192 18.74 3.46 -11.45
CA GLY A 192 18.05 2.26 -11.91
C GLY A 192 16.58 2.18 -11.46
N VAL A 193 16.00 3.31 -11.05
CA VAL A 193 14.56 3.49 -10.77
C VAL A 193 14.06 4.53 -11.76
N ARG A 194 12.83 4.44 -12.23
CA ARG A 194 12.20 5.44 -13.09
C ARG A 194 11.11 6.18 -12.32
N LEU A 195 10.96 7.46 -12.62
CA LEU A 195 9.76 8.22 -12.27
C LEU A 195 8.86 8.14 -13.50
N ASP A 196 7.73 7.46 -13.37
CA ASP A 196 6.76 7.19 -14.44
C ASP A 196 5.36 7.67 -14.03
N LEU A 197 4.37 7.46 -14.91
CA LEU A 197 2.95 7.62 -14.61
C LEU A 197 2.29 6.24 -14.64
N ASP A 198 1.40 5.98 -13.68
CA ASP A 198 0.51 4.81 -13.75
C ASP A 198 -0.64 5.04 -14.73
N GLU A 199 -1.50 4.03 -14.87
CA GLU A 199 -2.64 4.00 -15.78
C GLU A 199 -3.68 5.10 -15.47
N GLU A 200 -3.72 5.57 -14.22
CA GLU A 200 -4.62 6.64 -13.76
C GLU A 200 -3.98 8.04 -13.83
N GLY A 201 -2.70 8.14 -14.22
CA GLY A 201 -1.97 9.40 -14.36
C GLY A 201 -1.36 9.91 -13.05
N TYR A 202 -1.17 9.07 -12.04
CA TYR A 202 -0.36 9.41 -10.88
C TYR A 202 1.12 9.14 -11.12
N MET A 203 1.96 10.01 -10.57
CA MET A 203 3.40 9.76 -10.53
C MET A 203 3.70 8.60 -9.61
N VAL A 204 4.43 7.62 -10.12
CA VAL A 204 4.89 6.42 -9.41
C VAL A 204 6.37 6.19 -9.66
N LEU A 205 7.01 5.37 -8.82
CA LEU A 205 8.33 4.84 -9.14
C LEU A 205 8.22 3.43 -9.68
N THR A 206 8.93 3.16 -10.77
CA THR A 206 9.01 1.83 -11.36
C THR A 206 10.45 1.34 -11.49
N SER A 207 10.64 0.03 -11.53
CA SER A 207 11.93 -0.58 -11.85
C SER A 207 11.72 -1.99 -12.39
N PHE A 208 12.78 -2.58 -12.94
CA PHE A 208 12.80 -3.97 -13.38
C PHE A 208 14.06 -4.66 -12.85
N PHE A 209 13.89 -5.85 -12.28
CA PHE A 209 14.97 -6.63 -11.69
C PHE A 209 15.01 -8.03 -12.30
N ASN A 210 16.19 -8.52 -12.69
CA ASN A 210 16.30 -9.82 -13.36
C ASN A 210 16.37 -10.98 -12.36
N THR A 211 16.75 -10.69 -11.12
CA THR A 211 16.92 -11.71 -10.07
C THR A 211 16.30 -11.27 -8.77
N VAL A 212 15.99 -12.25 -7.93
CA VAL A 212 15.44 -12.01 -6.59
C VAL A 212 16.41 -11.23 -5.69
N ASP A 213 17.72 -11.42 -5.83
CA ASP A 213 18.71 -10.66 -5.07
C ASP A 213 18.80 -9.20 -5.51
N GLU A 214 18.60 -8.93 -6.80
CA GLU A 214 18.43 -7.57 -7.32
C GLU A 214 17.13 -6.93 -6.79
N LEU A 215 16.01 -7.67 -6.81
CA LEU A 215 14.72 -7.23 -6.29
C LEU A 215 14.83 -6.81 -4.81
N VAL A 216 15.43 -7.63 -3.96
CA VAL A 216 15.60 -7.33 -2.52
C VAL A 216 16.37 -6.03 -2.28
N LYS A 217 17.44 -5.79 -3.05
CA LYS A 217 18.21 -4.53 -2.96
C LYS A 217 17.42 -3.37 -3.56
N GLY A 218 16.71 -3.63 -4.65
CA GLY A 218 15.87 -2.73 -5.40
C GLY A 218 14.74 -2.12 -4.57
N LEU A 219 13.99 -2.95 -3.83
CA LEU A 219 12.88 -2.51 -2.97
C LEU A 219 13.34 -1.45 -1.95
N LYS A 220 14.48 -1.66 -1.29
CA LYS A 220 15.05 -0.68 -0.34
C LYS A 220 15.50 0.60 -1.02
N ARG A 221 16.09 0.49 -2.22
CA ARG A 221 16.46 1.65 -3.03
C ARG A 221 15.21 2.45 -3.44
N MET A 222 14.18 1.78 -3.93
CA MET A 222 12.91 2.40 -4.32
C MET A 222 12.25 3.13 -3.16
N LEU A 223 12.27 2.59 -1.93
CA LEU A 223 11.82 3.33 -0.73
C LEU A 223 12.60 4.64 -0.54
N SER A 224 13.94 4.58 -0.58
CA SER A 224 14.75 5.80 -0.40
C SER A 224 14.52 6.84 -1.50
N THR A 225 14.33 6.37 -2.74
CA THR A 225 14.00 7.21 -3.89
C THR A 225 12.60 7.82 -3.75
N TYR A 226 11.61 7.06 -3.28
CA TYR A 226 10.24 7.53 -3.06
C TYR A 226 10.23 8.69 -2.05
N VAL A 227 10.87 8.49 -0.89
CA VAL A 227 11.01 9.53 0.14
C VAL A 227 11.76 10.76 -0.38
N TYR A 228 12.78 10.56 -1.22
CA TYR A 228 13.49 11.67 -1.85
C TYR A 228 12.57 12.47 -2.78
N VAL A 229 11.80 11.79 -3.64
CA VAL A 229 10.87 12.43 -4.59
C VAL A 229 9.78 13.20 -3.84
N GLU A 230 9.17 12.63 -2.80
CA GLU A 230 8.18 13.34 -1.97
C GLU A 230 8.73 14.62 -1.34
N ARG A 231 9.97 14.56 -0.83
CA ARG A 231 10.66 15.74 -0.27
C ARG A 231 10.92 16.79 -1.33
N MET A 232 11.37 16.38 -2.51
CA MET A 232 11.62 17.30 -3.63
C MET A 232 10.33 17.93 -4.14
N LEU A 233 9.24 17.15 -4.23
CA LEU A 233 7.92 17.65 -4.61
C LEU A 233 7.47 18.71 -3.60
N THR A 234 7.55 18.39 -2.31
CA THR A 234 7.21 19.33 -1.23
C THR A 234 8.02 20.62 -1.33
N ALA A 235 9.34 20.53 -1.52
CA ALA A 235 10.20 21.69 -1.67
C ALA A 235 9.87 22.51 -2.92
N PHE A 236 9.61 21.85 -4.05
CA PHE A 236 9.27 22.48 -5.32
C PHE A 236 8.01 23.36 -5.22
N TYR A 237 6.97 22.88 -4.52
CA TYR A 237 5.74 23.64 -4.29
C TYR A 237 5.83 24.61 -3.10
N ALA A 238 6.60 24.31 -2.06
CA ALA A 238 6.74 25.19 -0.89
C ALA A 238 7.45 26.51 -1.23
N VAL A 239 8.46 26.48 -2.11
CA VAL A 239 9.22 27.67 -2.54
C VAL A 239 8.41 28.58 -3.47
N ARG A 240 7.25 28.12 -3.97
CA ARG A 240 6.42 28.83 -4.96
C ARG A 240 5.07 29.30 -4.41
N ARG A 241 4.91 29.38 -3.08
CA ARG A 241 3.74 30.05 -2.48
C ARG A 241 3.90 31.58 -2.63
N PRO A 242 2.88 32.31 -3.13
CA PRO A 242 2.90 33.76 -3.17
C PRO A 242 2.98 34.39 -1.77
#